data_AF-A0A952UBV1-F1
#
_entry.id   AF-A0A952UBV1-F1
#
_cell.length_a   1.000
_cell.length_b   1.000
_cell.length_c   1.000
_cell.angle_alpha   90.00
_cell.angle_beta   90.00
_cell.angle_gamma   90.00
#
_symmetry.space_group_name_H-M   'P 1'
#
loop_
_entity.id
_entity.type
_entity.pdbx_description
1 polymer ?
#
loop_
_entity_poly.entity_id
_entity_poly.type
_entity_poly.pdbx_seq_one_letter_code
_entity_poly.pdbx_strand_id
1 'polypeptide(L)' 'MYFIEKEIAEQPDVIGNLIHQGTPIAQRIARAISEFNPAFVLIAARGTSDNAGRYAQYLMGIHAKLPVALATP' A
#
# COMPACT_ATOMS: atom_id res chain seq x y z
N MET A 1 -5.27 13.32 27.48
CA MET A 1 -4.71 12.74 26.25
C MET A 1 -5.72 11.77 25.69
N TYR A 2 -6.33 12.10 24.55
CA TYR A 2 -7.34 11.25 23.92
C TYR A 2 -6.69 10.01 23.30
N PHE A 3 -7.43 8.91 23.13
CA PHE A 3 -6.89 7.70 22.49
C PHE A 3 -6.33 7.99 21.08
N ILE A 4 -7.04 8.79 20.29
CA ILE A 4 -6.61 9.18 18.93
C ILE A 4 -5.28 9.96 18.91
N GLU A 5 -5.03 10.79 19.94
CA GLU A 5 -3.80 11.57 20.05
C GLU A 5 -2.59 10.67 20.29
N LYS A 6 -2.77 9.61 21.10
CA LYS A 6 -1.76 8.56 21.30
C LYS A 6 -1.49 7.80 20.01
N GLU A 7 -2.55 7.34 19.32
CA GLU A 7 -2.42 6.59 18.06
C GLU A 7 -1.71 7.41 16.96
N ILE A 8 -1.97 8.71 16.87
CA ILE A 8 -1.27 9.60 15.91
C ILE A 8 0.21 9.72 16.28
N ALA A 9 0.53 9.86 17.57
CA ALA A 9 1.91 9.97 18.03
C ALA A 9 2.74 8.69 17.79
N GLU A 10 2.08 7.53 17.65
CA GLU A 10 2.73 6.25 17.33
C GLU A 10 3.12 6.10 15.85
N GLN A 11 2.51 6.88 14.94
CA GLN A 11 2.68 6.70 13.49
C GLN A 11 4.15 6.74 13.03
N PRO A 12 5.02 7.65 13.49
CA PRO A 12 6.41 7.69 13.03
C PRO A 12 7.17 6.38 13.33
N ASP A 13 7.01 5.85 14.53
CA ASP A 13 7.69 4.62 14.98
C ASP A 13 7.13 3.40 14.24
N VAL A 14 5.80 3.31 14.10
CA VAL A 14 5.15 2.22 13.36
C VAL A 14 5.56 2.22 11.89
N ILE A 15 5.58 3.38 11.24
CA ILE A 15 6.00 3.51 9.84
C ILE A 15 7.48 3.18 9.67
N GLY A 16 8.35 3.69 10.56
CA GLY A 16 9.78 3.40 10.53
C GLY A 16 10.06 1.90 10.64
N ASN A 17 9.41 1.23 11.58
CA ASN A 17 9.52 -0.21 11.77
C ASN A 17 8.98 -1.00 10.57
N LEU A 18 7.82 -0.59 10.02
CA LEU A 18 7.24 -1.21 8.84
C LEU A 18 8.17 -1.14 7.63
N ILE A 19 8.80 0.02 7.38
CA ILE A 19 9.74 0.18 6.27
C ILE A 19 10.98 -0.68 6.49
N HIS A 20 11.57 -0.63 7.68
CA HIS A 20 12.78 -1.39 8.00
C HIS A 20 12.57 -2.90 7.84
N GLN A 21 11.49 -3.44 8.43
CA GLN A 21 11.20 -4.88 8.40
C GLN A 21 10.59 -5.33 7.06
N GLY A 22 9.80 -4.45 6.41
CA GLY A 22 9.05 -4.77 5.21
C GLY A 22 9.86 -4.68 3.92
N THR A 23 10.95 -3.91 3.87
CA THR A 23 11.73 -3.68 2.64
C THR A 23 12.18 -4.98 1.95
N PRO A 24 12.77 -5.98 2.65
CA PRO A 24 13.17 -7.23 2.01
C PRO A 24 11.99 -8.05 1.46
N ILE A 25 10.82 -7.97 2.10
CA ILE A 25 9.59 -8.62 1.63
C ILE A 25 9.07 -7.89 0.39
N ALA A 26 8.99 -6.55 0.43
CA ALA A 26 8.54 -5.72 -0.67
C ALA A 26 9.41 -5.91 -1.93
N GLN A 27 10.73 -6.03 -1.78
CA GLN A 27 11.64 -6.32 -2.90
C GLN A 27 11.36 -7.69 -3.54
N ARG A 28 11.09 -8.73 -2.75
CA ARG A 28 10.71 -10.06 -3.26
C ARG A 28 9.38 -10.03 -3.99
N ILE A 29 8.38 -9.32 -3.45
CA ILE A 29 7.08 -9.15 -4.10
C ILE A 29 7.23 -8.38 -5.41
N ALA A 30 8.01 -7.29 -5.43
CA ALA A 30 8.27 -6.50 -6.64
C ALA A 30 8.92 -7.35 -7.74
N ARG A 31 9.87 -8.22 -7.37
CA ARG A 31 10.47 -9.17 -8.32
C ARG A 31 9.44 -10.16 -8.88
N ALA A 32 8.62 -10.76 -8.02
CA ALA A 32 7.59 -11.71 -8.46
C ALA A 32 6.54 -11.04 -9.38
N ILE A 33 6.15 -9.80 -9.09
CA ILE A 33 5.26 -9.01 -9.94
C ILE A 33 5.92 -8.72 -11.30
N SER A 34 7.21 -8.35 -11.32
CA SER A 34 7.94 -8.12 -12.56
C SER A 34 8.09 -9.38 -13.40
N GLU A 35 8.31 -10.53 -12.77
CA GLU A 35 8.41 -11.83 -13.46
C GLU A 35 7.04 -12.28 -14.00
N PHE A 36 5.96 -12.00 -13.28
CA PHE A 36 4.59 -12.26 -13.73
C PHE A 36 4.14 -11.32 -14.86
N ASN A 37 4.63 -10.09 -14.89
CA ASN A 37 4.30 -9.05 -15.87
C ASN A 37 2.77 -8.84 -16.04
N PRO A 38 2.05 -8.40 -14.99
CA PRO A 38 0.60 -8.27 -15.03
C PRO A 38 0.15 -7.17 -16.00
N ALA A 39 -1.03 -7.36 -16.61
CA ALA A 39 -1.64 -6.34 -17.45
C ALA A 39 -2.27 -5.18 -16.66
N PHE A 40 -2.66 -5.40 -15.40
CA PHE A 40 -3.29 -4.41 -14.52
C PHE A 40 -3.20 -4.82 -13.05
N VAL A 41 -3.57 -3.89 -12.16
CA VAL A 41 -3.75 -4.13 -10.71
C VAL A 41 -5.22 -3.92 -10.35
N LEU A 42 -5.79 -4.83 -9.55
CA LEU A 42 -7.11 -4.67 -8.95
C LEU A 42 -6.98 -4.68 -7.43
N ILE A 43 -7.46 -3.62 -6.78
CA ILE A 43 -7.41 -3.47 -5.31
C ILE A 43 -8.81 -3.66 -4.75
N ALA A 44 -8.99 -4.63 -3.86
CA ALA A 44 -10.24 -4.81 -3.11
C ALA A 44 -10.04 -4.37 -1.66
N ALA A 45 -10.78 -3.36 -1.23
CA ALA A 45 -10.71 -2.79 0.12
C ALA A 45 -12.07 -2.22 0.55
N ARG A 46 -12.26 -1.98 1.85
CA ARG A 46 -13.47 -1.35 2.41
C ARG A 46 -13.14 -0.39 3.54
N GLY A 47 -13.97 0.63 3.74
CA GLY A 47 -13.80 1.61 4.83
C GLY A 47 -12.51 2.42 4.70
N THR A 48 -11.78 2.63 5.80
CA THR A 48 -10.53 3.41 5.80
C THR A 48 -9.44 2.79 4.92
N SER A 49 -9.45 1.47 4.71
CA SER A 49 -8.53 0.81 3.77
C SER A 49 -8.80 1.17 2.31
N ASP A 50 -10.05 1.55 1.95
CA ASP A 50 -10.34 2.02 0.59
C ASP A 50 -9.66 3.36 0.29
N ASN A 51 -9.51 4.23 1.30
CA ASN A 51 -8.73 5.46 1.16
C ASN A 51 -7.25 5.16 0.87
N ALA A 52 -6.68 4.13 1.52
CA ALA A 52 -5.34 3.66 1.21
C ALA A 52 -5.26 3.03 -0.20
N GLY A 53 -6.30 2.30 -0.62
CA GLY A 53 -6.43 1.77 -1.98
C GLY A 53 -6.42 2.87 -3.04
N ARG A 54 -7.15 3.96 -2.81
CA ARG A 54 -7.14 5.14 -3.71
C ARG A 54 -5.76 5.80 -3.78
N TYR A 55 -5.05 5.93 -2.66
CA TYR A 55 -3.66 6.39 -2.69
C TYR A 55 -2.76 5.45 -3.51
N ALA A 56 -2.88 4.14 -3.30
CA ALA A 56 -2.12 3.13 -4.03
C ALA A 56 -2.44 3.14 -5.54
N GLN A 57 -3.68 3.44 -5.93
CA GLN A 57 -4.08 3.60 -7.34
C GLN A 57 -3.22 4.66 -8.04
N TYR A 58 -3.04 5.83 -7.43
CA TYR A 58 -2.16 6.87 -7.97
C TYR A 58 -0.69 6.43 -7.96
N LEU A 59 -0.21 5.91 -6.83
CA LEU A 59 1.20 5.53 -6.69
C LEU A 59 1.61 4.48 -7.72
N MET A 60 0.84 3.40 -7.85
CA MET A 60 1.14 2.32 -8.79
C MET A 60 0.92 2.77 -10.24
N GLY A 61 -0.11 3.58 -10.52
CA GLY A 61 -0.28 4.16 -11.86
C GLY A 61 0.90 5.04 -12.30
N ILE A 62 1.45 5.83 -11.37
CA ILE A 62 2.60 6.71 -11.64
C ILE A 62 3.89 5.92 -11.76
N HIS A 63 4.19 5.03 -10.81
CA HIS A 63 5.50 4.39 -10.70
C HIS A 63 5.60 3.04 -11.39
N ALA A 64 4.57 2.20 -11.29
CA ALA A 64 4.55 0.88 -11.92
C ALA A 64 4.01 0.92 -13.36
N LYS A 65 3.41 2.05 -13.79
CA LYS A 65 2.85 2.25 -15.13
C LYS A 65 1.79 1.21 -15.52
N LEU A 66 1.09 0.68 -14.53
CA LEU A 66 0.00 -0.27 -14.72
C LEU A 66 -1.35 0.45 -14.61
N PRO A 67 -2.35 0.06 -15.41
CA PRO A 67 -3.74 0.37 -15.10
C PRO A 67 -4.10 -0.17 -13.71
N VAL A 68 -4.72 0.65 -12.87
CA VAL A 68 -5.12 0.25 -11.51
C VAL A 68 -6.60 0.55 -11.31
N ALA A 69 -7.36 -0.48 -10.94
CA ALA A 69 -8.79 -0.38 -10.63
C ALA A 69 -9.03 -0.68 -9.14
N LEU A 70 -10.07 -0.05 -8.59
CA LEU A 70 -10.61 -0.37 -7.27
C LEU A 70 -11.84 -1.26 -7.46
N ALA A 71 -11.84 -2.43 -6.83
CA ALA A 71 -13.06 -3.18 -6.63
C ALA A 71 -13.82 -2.53 -5.46
N THR A 72 -15.14 -2.41 -5.60
CA THR A 72 -16.04 -1.99 -4.51
C THR A 72 -16.75 -3.22 -3.92
N PRO A 73 -16.09 -3.99 -3.03
CA PRO A 73 -16.67 -5.15 -2.35
C PRO A 73 -17.61 -4.76 -1.20
#